data_AF-A0A9D3SPP6-F1
#
_entry.id   AF-A0A9D3SPP6-F1
#
_cell.length_a   1.000
_cell.length_b   1.000
_cell.length_c   1.000
_cell.angle_alpha   90.00
_cell.angle_beta   90.00
_cell.angle_gamma   90.00
#
_symmetry.space_group_name_H-M   'P 1'
#
loop_
_entity.id
_entity.type
_entity.pdbx_description
1 polymer ?
#
loop_
_entity_poly.entity_id
_entity_poly.type
_entity_poly.pdbx_seq_one_letter_code
_entity_poly.pdbx_strand_id
1 'polypeptide(L)'
;MRLCDFICLTLLNLIIVMCCKACNTAEYEIDGECCPMCSPGHHVFKHCDSQLGTQCKVCTGSTYTDVPNGLTACLPCAVCDEGNGVHVKHKCSYTSDALCEPLTGYYCTETQGESCRKAQEHSTCLPGQYIYQNGTALMDTVCQDCPEETYSDGSFMHCKPHTKCESLGQITITQGTQQSDAVCSHQPSNLGLIIGILVPSLLVVVILSILLWKKKKTFNTL
;
A
#
# COMPACT_ATOMS: atom_id res chain seq x y z
N MET A 1 -31.19 18.87 -74.96
CA MET A 1 -31.17 19.44 -73.60
C MET A 1 -30.09 18.71 -72.83
N ARG A 2 -29.05 19.44 -72.40
CA ARG A 2 -27.75 18.84 -72.07
C ARG A 2 -27.77 18.27 -70.66
N LEU A 3 -27.09 17.13 -70.49
CA LEU A 3 -26.81 16.49 -69.20
C LEU A 3 -26.23 17.47 -68.16
N CYS A 4 -25.58 18.56 -68.61
CA CYS A 4 -25.11 19.67 -67.77
C CYS A 4 -26.21 20.43 -67.01
N ASP A 5 -27.40 20.59 -67.58
CA ASP A 5 -28.46 21.40 -66.97
C ASP A 5 -29.10 20.68 -65.76
N PHE A 6 -29.21 19.35 -65.83
CA PHE A 6 -29.67 18.51 -64.71
C PHE A 6 -28.63 18.43 -63.59
N ILE A 7 -27.34 18.31 -63.93
CA ILE A 7 -26.25 18.27 -62.95
C ILE A 7 -26.16 19.61 -62.19
N CYS A 8 -26.39 20.74 -62.87
CA CYS A 8 -26.41 22.06 -62.25
C CYS A 8 -27.59 22.23 -61.26
N LEU A 9 -28.78 21.72 -61.61
CA LEU A 9 -29.97 21.76 -60.73
C LEU A 9 -29.88 20.80 -59.53
N THR A 10 -29.27 19.63 -59.70
CA THR A 10 -29.06 18.69 -58.58
C THR A 10 -27.92 19.13 -57.66
N LEU A 11 -26.88 19.78 -58.19
CA LEU A 11 -25.80 20.37 -57.38
C LEU A 11 -26.28 21.62 -56.62
N LEU A 12 -27.18 22.43 -57.18
CA LEU A 12 -27.76 23.58 -56.48
C LEU A 12 -28.63 23.12 -55.28
N ASN A 13 -29.31 21.98 -55.39
CA ASN A 13 -30.04 21.37 -54.26
C ASN A 13 -29.12 20.65 -53.26
N LEU A 14 -27.97 20.11 -53.71
CA LEU A 14 -26.97 19.49 -52.80
C LEU A 14 -26.23 20.55 -51.96
N ILE A 15 -26.06 21.77 -52.48
CA ILE A 15 -25.43 22.90 -51.77
C ILE A 15 -26.37 23.50 -50.71
N ILE A 16 -27.70 23.42 -50.91
CA ILE A 16 -28.69 23.90 -49.92
C ILE A 16 -28.77 22.98 -48.68
N VAL A 17 -28.24 21.74 -48.76
CA VAL A 17 -28.36 20.72 -47.70
C VAL A 17 -27.04 20.53 -46.91
N MET A 18 -26.10 21.47 -46.95
CA MET A 18 -24.95 21.47 -46.04
C MET A 18 -24.56 22.86 -45.57
N CYS A 19 -25.45 23.46 -44.79
CA CYS A 19 -25.02 24.39 -43.75
C CYS A 19 -25.61 23.95 -42.41
N CYS A 20 -25.31 22.72 -41.98
CA CYS A 20 -25.14 22.48 -40.55
C CYS A 20 -23.90 23.30 -40.17
N LYS A 21 -24.08 24.60 -39.89
CA LYS A 21 -23.04 25.34 -39.21
C LYS A 21 -22.92 24.69 -37.85
N ALA A 22 -21.94 23.80 -37.70
CA ALA A 22 -21.55 23.35 -36.38
C ALA A 22 -21.30 24.60 -35.54
N CYS A 23 -21.88 24.63 -34.35
CA CYS A 23 -21.66 25.74 -33.43
C CYS A 23 -20.16 25.94 -33.19
N ASN A 24 -19.77 27.18 -32.88
CA ASN A 24 -18.37 27.47 -32.62
C ASN A 24 -17.90 26.74 -31.34
N THR A 25 -16.59 26.66 -31.10
CA THR A 25 -16.01 25.92 -29.96
C THR A 25 -16.50 26.40 -28.59
N ALA A 26 -17.00 27.63 -28.47
CA ALA A 26 -17.54 28.21 -27.25
C ALA A 26 -19.09 28.23 -27.20
N GLU A 27 -19.74 27.50 -28.09
CA GLU A 27 -21.19 27.46 -28.24
C GLU A 27 -21.72 26.03 -28.22
N TYR A 28 -22.93 25.85 -27.70
CA TYR A 28 -23.65 24.58 -27.73
C TYR A 28 -24.91 24.72 -28.59
N GLU A 29 -25.32 23.62 -29.21
CA GLU A 29 -26.53 23.58 -30.04
C GLU A 29 -27.77 23.26 -29.19
N ILE A 30 -28.83 24.04 -29.38
CA ILE A 30 -30.17 23.76 -28.83
C ILE A 30 -31.21 24.16 -29.87
N ASP A 31 -32.09 23.22 -30.24
CA ASP A 31 -33.16 23.42 -31.24
C ASP A 31 -32.69 24.03 -32.59
N GLY A 32 -31.45 23.71 -33.01
CA GLY A 32 -30.85 24.21 -34.24
C GLY A 32 -30.26 25.63 -34.16
N GLU A 33 -30.25 26.23 -32.97
CA GLU A 33 -29.58 27.51 -32.68
C GLU A 33 -28.30 27.28 -31.86
N CYS A 34 -27.30 28.13 -32.09
CA CYS A 34 -26.03 28.10 -31.35
C CYS A 34 -26.06 29.11 -30.21
N CYS A 35 -25.97 28.61 -28.98
CA CYS A 35 -25.98 29.42 -27.77
C CYS A 35 -24.58 29.47 -27.13
N PRO A 36 -24.15 30.61 -26.56
CA PRO A 36 -22.88 30.69 -25.84
C PRO A 36 -22.90 29.77 -24.61
N MET A 37 -21.80 29.05 -24.36
CA MET A 37 -21.66 28.15 -23.22
C MET A 37 -21.55 28.91 -21.88
N CYS A 38 -21.91 28.23 -20.80
CA CYS A 38 -21.60 28.66 -19.44
C CYS A 38 -20.14 28.36 -19.11
N SER A 39 -19.50 29.22 -18.32
CA SER A 39 -18.15 29.00 -17.81
C SER A 39 -18.09 27.81 -16.83
N PRO A 40 -16.90 27.23 -16.57
CA PRO A 40 -16.72 26.28 -15.46
C PRO A 40 -17.33 26.82 -14.16
N GLY A 41 -17.79 25.93 -13.29
CA GLY A 41 -18.55 26.33 -12.12
C GLY A 41 -20.03 26.58 -12.32
N HIS A 42 -20.54 26.53 -13.56
CA HIS A 42 -21.89 26.96 -13.88
C HIS A 42 -22.57 26.01 -14.86
N HIS A 43 -23.90 25.93 -14.73
CA HIS A 43 -24.78 25.23 -15.65
C HIS A 43 -25.80 26.20 -16.26
N VAL A 44 -26.44 25.78 -17.36
CA VAL A 44 -27.52 26.51 -18.02
C VAL A 44 -28.76 26.51 -17.11
N PHE A 45 -29.19 27.69 -16.70
CA PHE A 45 -30.47 27.91 -16.01
C PHE A 45 -31.59 28.25 -17.00
N LYS A 46 -31.27 29.06 -18.03
CA LYS A 46 -32.15 29.35 -19.15
C LYS A 46 -31.33 29.38 -20.44
N HIS A 47 -31.78 28.68 -21.47
CA HIS A 47 -31.19 28.73 -22.81
C HIS A 47 -31.22 30.16 -23.36
N CYS A 48 -30.34 30.43 -24.32
CA CYS A 48 -30.35 31.70 -25.03
C CYS A 48 -31.65 31.88 -25.83
N ASP A 49 -31.98 33.13 -26.13
CA ASP A 49 -33.10 33.48 -27.02
C ASP A 49 -32.67 34.58 -27.99
N SER A 50 -33.56 34.98 -28.90
CA SER A 50 -33.27 35.97 -29.95
C SER A 50 -32.75 37.33 -29.44
N GLN A 51 -32.89 37.65 -28.16
CA GLN A 51 -32.46 38.93 -27.57
C GLN A 51 -31.45 38.79 -26.43
N LEU A 52 -31.40 37.65 -25.76
CA LEU A 52 -30.57 37.41 -24.58
C LEU A 52 -29.66 36.19 -24.77
N GLY A 53 -28.41 36.31 -24.33
CA GLY A 53 -27.49 35.17 -24.24
C GLY A 53 -27.92 34.14 -23.20
N THR A 54 -27.22 33.01 -23.15
CA THR A 54 -27.45 31.95 -22.17
C THR A 54 -27.36 32.48 -20.73
N GLN A 55 -28.34 32.15 -19.91
CA GLN A 55 -28.31 32.49 -18.49
C GLN A 55 -27.76 31.31 -17.69
N CYS A 56 -26.68 31.57 -16.97
CA CYS A 56 -25.92 30.57 -16.23
C CYS A 56 -26.15 30.71 -14.73
N LYS A 57 -26.11 29.58 -14.02
CA LYS A 57 -26.21 29.52 -12.56
C LYS A 57 -25.08 28.68 -12.00
N VAL A 58 -24.53 29.11 -10.86
CA VAL A 58 -23.42 28.43 -10.19
C VAL A 58 -23.83 27.03 -9.70
N CYS A 59 -22.92 26.08 -9.80
CA CYS A 59 -23.05 24.77 -9.16
C CYS A 59 -23.10 24.92 -7.63
N THR A 60 -23.94 24.12 -6.99
CA THR A 60 -24.13 24.17 -5.53
C THR A 60 -24.15 22.76 -4.96
N GLY A 61 -23.93 22.64 -3.65
CA GLY A 61 -23.84 21.33 -2.99
C GLY A 61 -22.64 20.51 -3.50
N SER A 62 -22.85 19.22 -3.68
CA SER A 62 -21.83 18.27 -4.17
C SER A 62 -21.89 18.13 -5.69
N THR A 63 -21.81 19.26 -6.42
CA THR A 63 -21.79 19.26 -7.89
C THR A 63 -20.77 20.25 -8.46
N TYR A 64 -20.28 19.96 -9.67
CA TYR A 64 -19.26 20.76 -10.35
C TYR A 64 -19.40 20.73 -11.88
N THR A 65 -18.70 21.65 -12.55
CA THR A 65 -18.37 21.55 -13.98
C THR A 65 -16.98 22.16 -14.18
N ASP A 66 -16.07 21.45 -14.81
CA ASP A 66 -14.65 21.80 -14.96
C ASP A 66 -14.30 22.47 -16.29
N VAL A 67 -15.21 22.39 -17.28
CA VAL A 67 -15.05 22.97 -18.61
C VAL A 67 -16.26 23.85 -18.99
N PRO A 68 -16.08 24.80 -19.94
CA PRO A 68 -17.21 25.50 -20.54
C PRO A 68 -18.23 24.51 -21.11
N ASN A 69 -19.51 24.70 -20.82
CA ASN A 69 -20.53 23.69 -21.12
C ASN A 69 -21.92 24.29 -21.41
N GLY A 70 -22.77 23.48 -22.04
CA GLY A 70 -24.20 23.74 -22.24
C GLY A 70 -25.10 22.87 -21.37
N LEU A 71 -24.59 22.30 -20.28
CA LEU A 71 -25.33 21.36 -19.44
C LEU A 71 -26.44 22.09 -18.67
N THR A 72 -27.62 21.49 -18.57
CA THR A 72 -28.74 22.03 -17.78
C THR A 72 -28.62 21.74 -16.28
N ALA A 73 -27.67 20.87 -15.89
CA ALA A 73 -27.34 20.56 -14.52
C ALA A 73 -25.82 20.31 -14.37
N CYS A 74 -25.29 20.59 -13.18
CA CYS A 74 -23.90 20.29 -12.86
C CYS A 74 -23.67 18.78 -12.66
N LEU A 75 -22.43 18.34 -12.83
CA LEU A 75 -22.00 16.95 -12.63
C LEU A 75 -21.89 16.66 -11.13
N PRO A 76 -22.29 15.46 -10.67
CA PRO A 76 -22.10 15.08 -9.27
C PRO A 76 -20.61 14.94 -8.97
N CYS A 77 -20.18 15.44 -7.81
CA CYS A 77 -18.82 15.19 -7.33
C CYS A 77 -18.66 13.70 -6.99
N ALA A 78 -17.46 13.19 -7.21
CA ALA A 78 -17.10 11.89 -6.72
C ALA A 78 -17.08 11.81 -5.19
N VAL A 79 -17.36 10.61 -4.69
CA VAL A 79 -17.33 10.29 -3.26
C VAL A 79 -16.11 9.43 -3.00
N CYS A 80 -15.24 9.89 -2.09
CA CYS A 80 -14.11 9.10 -1.61
C CYS A 80 -14.57 8.33 -0.37
N ASP A 81 -14.94 7.06 -0.58
CA ASP A 81 -15.44 6.18 0.47
C ASP A 81 -14.29 5.42 1.13
N GLU A 82 -14.10 5.62 2.44
CA GLU A 82 -13.11 4.89 3.23
C GLU A 82 -13.35 3.37 3.21
N GLY A 83 -14.60 2.92 2.99
CA GLY A 83 -14.91 1.51 2.78
C GLY A 83 -14.30 0.90 1.51
N ASN A 84 -13.89 1.74 0.55
CA ASN A 84 -13.12 1.35 -0.63
C ASN A 84 -11.61 1.58 -0.46
N GLY A 85 -11.14 1.86 0.76
CA GLY A 85 -9.72 2.07 1.05
C GLY A 85 -9.17 3.43 0.60
N VAL A 86 -10.03 4.41 0.29
CA VAL A 86 -9.63 5.72 -0.24
C VAL A 86 -10.15 6.87 0.62
N HIS A 87 -9.48 8.01 0.57
CA HIS A 87 -9.90 9.24 1.24
C HIS A 87 -9.77 10.45 0.30
N VAL A 88 -10.35 11.57 0.72
CA VAL A 88 -10.33 12.81 -0.07
C VAL A 88 -8.94 13.42 -0.05
N LYS A 89 -8.28 13.45 -1.21
CA LYS A 89 -7.05 14.21 -1.45
C LYS A 89 -7.34 15.68 -1.73
N HIS A 90 -8.25 15.93 -2.68
CA HIS A 90 -8.73 17.26 -3.02
C HIS A 90 -10.25 17.29 -2.90
N LYS A 91 -10.74 18.27 -2.14
CA LYS A 91 -12.18 18.48 -1.95
C LYS A 91 -12.81 18.95 -3.25
N CYS A 92 -14.05 18.50 -3.50
CA CYS A 92 -14.83 19.03 -4.61
C CYS A 92 -15.03 20.54 -4.47
N SER A 93 -15.03 21.24 -5.60
CA SER A 93 -15.41 22.64 -5.72
C SER A 93 -16.41 22.79 -6.87
N TYR A 94 -17.04 23.96 -7.01
CA TYR A 94 -17.96 24.17 -8.14
C TYR A 94 -17.25 24.03 -9.50
N THR A 95 -15.93 24.26 -9.58
CA THR A 95 -15.11 24.15 -10.81
C THR A 95 -14.31 22.85 -10.94
N SER A 96 -14.35 21.92 -9.97
CA SER A 96 -13.48 20.74 -10.00
C SER A 96 -14.07 19.58 -9.21
N ASP A 97 -13.91 18.36 -9.73
CA ASP A 97 -14.30 17.14 -9.02
C ASP A 97 -13.50 16.97 -7.71
N ALA A 98 -13.99 16.10 -6.83
CA ALA A 98 -13.18 15.54 -5.76
C ALA A 98 -12.15 14.55 -6.32
N LEU A 99 -10.90 14.69 -5.86
CA LEU A 99 -9.85 13.71 -6.12
C LEU A 99 -9.64 12.86 -4.88
N CYS A 100 -9.61 11.55 -5.09
CA CYS A 100 -9.44 10.55 -4.06
C CYS A 100 -8.04 9.94 -4.14
N GLU A 101 -7.48 9.56 -2.99
CA GLU A 101 -6.23 8.82 -2.91
C GLU A 101 -6.31 7.68 -1.89
N PRO A 102 -5.46 6.64 -2.00
CA PRO A 102 -5.45 5.53 -1.06
C PRO A 102 -5.23 5.99 0.39
N LEU A 103 -5.83 5.27 1.33
CA LEU A 103 -5.51 5.41 2.76
C LEU A 103 -4.04 5.06 3.02
N THR A 104 -3.53 5.48 4.18
CA THR A 104 -2.17 5.09 4.60
C THR A 104 -2.09 3.58 4.78
N GLY A 105 -1.07 2.95 4.18
CA GLY A 105 -0.93 1.50 4.16
C GLY A 105 -1.76 0.80 3.08
N TYR A 106 -2.28 1.55 2.10
CA TYR A 106 -3.04 1.01 0.96
C TYR A 106 -2.37 1.40 -0.36
N TYR A 107 -2.61 0.61 -1.41
CA TYR A 107 -2.25 0.92 -2.78
C TYR A 107 -3.47 0.90 -3.68
N CYS A 108 -3.47 1.77 -4.70
CA CYS A 108 -4.59 1.90 -5.61
C CYS A 108 -4.72 0.69 -6.53
N THR A 109 -5.92 0.12 -6.62
CA THR A 109 -6.23 -0.99 -7.52
C THR A 109 -7.12 -0.57 -8.69
N GLU A 110 -7.85 0.54 -8.55
CA GLU A 110 -8.74 1.07 -9.58
C GLU A 110 -8.62 2.59 -9.67
N THR A 111 -8.28 3.10 -10.85
CA THR A 111 -8.10 4.54 -11.11
C THR A 111 -9.14 5.06 -12.09
N GLN A 112 -9.54 6.32 -11.90
CA GLN A 112 -10.30 7.10 -12.87
C GLN A 112 -9.55 8.42 -13.08
N GLY A 113 -8.78 8.49 -14.17
CA GLY A 113 -7.82 9.58 -14.37
C GLY A 113 -6.78 9.59 -13.26
N GLU A 114 -6.63 10.73 -12.58
CA GLU A 114 -5.71 10.90 -11.45
C GLU A 114 -6.30 10.48 -10.09
N SER A 115 -7.59 10.15 -10.05
CA SER A 115 -8.30 9.81 -8.81
C SER A 115 -8.33 8.29 -8.57
N CYS A 116 -7.99 7.86 -7.36
CA CYS A 116 -8.13 6.45 -6.96
C CYS A 116 -9.55 6.14 -6.50
N ARG A 117 -10.24 5.20 -7.13
CA ARG A 117 -11.62 4.82 -6.79
C ARG A 117 -11.70 3.65 -5.81
N LYS A 118 -10.71 2.76 -5.86
CA LYS A 118 -10.59 1.64 -4.94
C LYS A 118 -9.13 1.34 -4.65
N ALA A 119 -8.83 1.09 -3.39
CA ALA A 119 -7.52 0.71 -2.92
C ALA A 119 -7.60 -0.55 -2.05
N GLN A 120 -6.48 -1.25 -1.97
CA GLN A 120 -6.31 -2.45 -1.16
C GLN A 120 -5.19 -2.22 -0.15
N GLU A 121 -5.31 -2.80 1.04
CA GLU A 121 -4.28 -2.76 2.06
C GLU A 121 -2.99 -3.43 1.56
N HIS A 122 -1.85 -2.87 1.95
CA HIS A 122 -0.54 -3.44 1.65
C HIS A 122 -0.37 -4.81 2.29
N SER A 123 0.20 -5.74 1.53
CA SER A 123 0.57 -7.06 2.04
C SER A 123 1.61 -6.96 3.15
N THR A 124 1.42 -7.75 4.20
CA THR A 124 2.41 -7.93 5.27
C THR A 124 3.28 -9.14 4.95
N CYS A 125 4.60 -9.00 5.05
CA CYS A 125 5.50 -10.14 4.86
C CYS A 125 5.39 -11.13 6.02
N LEU A 126 5.48 -12.41 5.69
CA LEU A 126 5.41 -13.49 6.67
C LEU A 126 6.75 -13.65 7.42
N PRO A 127 6.78 -14.25 8.61
CA PRO A 127 8.02 -14.72 9.22
C PRO A 127 8.76 -15.65 8.25
N GLY A 128 10.08 -15.49 8.14
CA GLY A 128 10.86 -16.12 7.08
C GLY A 128 11.08 -15.24 5.85
N GLN A 129 10.34 -14.13 5.74
CA GLN A 129 10.46 -13.16 4.66
C GLN A 129 10.90 -11.79 5.17
N TYR A 130 11.51 -11.03 4.29
CA TYR A 130 11.86 -9.63 4.53
C TYR A 130 11.18 -8.73 3.50
N ILE A 131 11.00 -7.47 3.88
CA ILE A 131 10.43 -6.43 3.03
C ILE A 131 11.50 -6.02 2.01
N TYR A 132 11.40 -6.56 0.79
CA TYR A 132 12.30 -6.22 -0.30
C TYR A 132 12.01 -4.83 -0.84
N GLN A 133 10.73 -4.48 -0.98
CA GLN A 133 10.27 -3.13 -1.34
C GLN A 133 9.05 -2.76 -0.52
N ASN A 134 9.05 -1.55 0.04
CA ASN A 134 7.88 -1.01 0.71
C ASN A 134 6.77 -0.71 -0.29
N GLY A 135 5.52 -0.94 0.12
CA GLY A 135 4.36 -0.51 -0.63
C GLY A 135 4.33 1.02 -0.82
N THR A 136 3.73 1.45 -1.92
CA THR A 136 3.46 2.85 -2.25
C THR A 136 1.97 3.05 -2.50
N ALA A 137 1.53 4.27 -2.78
CA ALA A 137 0.14 4.52 -3.18
C ALA A 137 -0.27 3.80 -4.48
N LEU A 138 0.69 3.28 -5.27
CA LEU A 138 0.42 2.62 -6.55
C LEU A 138 0.82 1.15 -6.59
N MET A 139 1.64 0.70 -5.65
CA MET A 139 2.21 -0.65 -5.66
C MET A 139 2.15 -1.26 -4.28
N ASP A 140 1.90 -2.56 -4.23
CA ASP A 140 1.92 -3.33 -3.00
C ASP A 140 3.35 -3.51 -2.45
N THR A 141 3.46 -3.86 -1.17
CA THR A 141 4.68 -4.34 -0.55
C THR A 141 5.17 -5.61 -1.22
N VAL A 142 6.47 -5.67 -1.53
CA VAL A 142 7.11 -6.86 -2.11
C VAL A 142 7.94 -7.56 -1.06
N CYS A 143 7.65 -8.84 -0.83
CA CYS A 143 8.34 -9.69 0.13
C CYS A 143 9.28 -10.67 -0.57
N GLN A 144 10.39 -11.02 0.07
CA GLN A 144 11.29 -12.08 -0.38
C GLN A 144 11.69 -12.98 0.77
N ASP A 145 11.97 -14.24 0.47
CA ASP A 145 12.40 -15.23 1.45
C ASP A 145 13.83 -14.95 1.94
N CYS A 146 14.08 -15.26 3.22
CA CYS A 146 15.40 -15.15 3.79
C CYS A 146 16.34 -16.24 3.26
N PRO A 147 17.58 -15.89 2.88
CA PRO A 147 18.59 -16.90 2.55
C PRO A 147 18.96 -17.72 3.80
N GLU A 148 19.65 -18.83 3.57
CA GLU A 148 20.20 -19.67 4.65
C GLU A 148 21.06 -18.84 5.62
N GLU A 149 21.12 -19.28 6.88
CA GLU A 149 21.83 -18.62 7.99
C GLU A 149 21.33 -17.20 8.35
N THR A 150 20.15 -16.81 7.87
CA THR A 150 19.51 -15.52 8.20
C THR A 150 18.05 -15.70 8.60
N TYR A 151 17.47 -14.68 9.24
CA TYR A 151 16.08 -14.70 9.66
C TYR A 151 15.38 -13.33 9.60
N SER A 152 14.06 -13.35 9.57
CA SER A 152 13.20 -12.17 9.71
C SER A 152 11.84 -12.58 10.31
N ASP A 153 11.28 -11.70 11.13
CA ASP A 153 9.93 -11.85 11.68
C ASP A 153 8.83 -11.32 10.72
N GLY A 154 9.21 -10.93 9.51
CA GLY A 154 8.33 -10.31 8.52
C GLY A 154 8.34 -8.78 8.54
N SER A 155 8.91 -8.16 9.57
CA SER A 155 8.94 -6.69 9.71
C SER A 155 10.24 -6.04 9.22
N PHE A 156 11.29 -6.83 8.97
CA PHE A 156 12.60 -6.29 8.63
C PHE A 156 12.74 -6.00 7.13
N MET A 157 13.44 -4.92 6.78
CA MET A 157 13.80 -4.62 5.39
C MET A 157 14.93 -5.50 4.82
N HIS A 158 15.63 -6.22 5.70
CA HIS A 158 16.66 -7.19 5.33
C HIS A 158 16.69 -8.29 6.39
N CYS A 159 16.98 -9.53 5.98
CA CYS A 159 17.18 -10.61 6.93
C CYS A 159 18.42 -10.38 7.79
N LYS A 160 18.31 -10.69 9.07
CA LYS A 160 19.41 -10.60 10.02
C LYS A 160 20.16 -11.92 10.05
N PRO A 161 21.51 -11.93 10.14
CA PRO A 161 22.26 -13.16 10.29
C PRO A 161 21.93 -13.83 11.63
N HIS A 162 21.99 -15.16 11.68
CA HIS A 162 21.85 -15.90 12.93
C HIS A 162 23.00 -15.61 13.89
N THR A 163 22.67 -15.57 15.18
CA THR A 163 23.62 -15.45 16.27
C THR A 163 24.48 -16.71 16.36
N LYS A 164 25.80 -16.55 16.24
CA LYS A 164 26.78 -17.62 16.41
C LYS A 164 27.15 -17.78 17.88
N CYS A 165 26.43 -18.63 18.60
CA CYS A 165 26.62 -18.82 20.05
C CYS A 165 28.08 -19.16 20.46
N GLU A 166 28.82 -19.89 19.62
CA GLU A 166 30.23 -20.21 19.86
C GLU A 166 31.11 -18.95 19.97
N SER A 167 30.81 -17.92 19.16
CA SER A 167 31.55 -16.66 19.20
C SER A 167 31.32 -15.88 20.51
N LEU A 168 30.24 -16.21 21.23
CA LEU A 168 29.90 -15.66 22.54
C LEU A 168 30.37 -16.56 23.70
N GLY A 169 31.09 -17.65 23.42
CA GLY A 169 31.48 -18.63 24.44
C GLY A 169 30.28 -19.37 25.06
N GLN A 170 29.17 -19.45 24.32
CA GLN A 170 27.93 -20.10 24.74
C GLN A 170 27.63 -21.32 23.86
N ILE A 171 26.73 -22.18 24.33
CA ILE A 171 26.22 -23.32 23.56
C ILE A 171 24.90 -22.96 22.89
N THR A 172 24.69 -23.44 21.67
CA THR A 172 23.40 -23.32 20.98
C THR A 172 22.41 -24.29 21.58
N ILE A 173 21.28 -23.78 22.08
CA ILE A 173 20.17 -24.58 22.61
C ILE A 173 19.13 -24.85 21.53
N THR A 174 18.86 -23.86 20.69
CA THR A 174 17.94 -23.97 19.57
C THR A 174 18.60 -23.37 18.34
N GLN A 175 18.63 -24.13 17.25
CA GLN A 175 19.16 -23.67 15.97
C GLN A 175 18.28 -22.54 15.42
N GLY A 176 18.93 -21.58 14.76
CA GLY A 176 18.22 -20.53 14.04
C GLY A 176 17.40 -21.11 12.88
N THR A 177 16.30 -20.46 12.57
CA THR A 177 15.47 -20.76 11.39
C THR A 177 15.32 -19.50 10.55
N GLN A 178 14.74 -19.56 9.35
CA GLN A 178 14.43 -18.34 8.59
C GLN A 178 13.47 -17.40 9.33
N GLN A 179 12.72 -17.90 10.32
CA GLN A 179 11.70 -17.13 11.05
C GLN A 179 12.24 -16.55 12.37
N SER A 180 13.30 -17.12 12.94
CA SER A 180 13.77 -16.78 14.28
C SER A 180 15.27 -17.01 14.44
N ASP A 181 15.89 -16.23 15.32
CA ASP A 181 17.31 -16.38 15.65
C ASP A 181 17.62 -17.70 16.39
N ALA A 182 18.89 -18.05 16.41
CA ALA A 182 19.44 -19.08 17.29
C ALA A 182 19.37 -18.63 18.76
N VAL A 183 19.06 -19.58 19.65
CA VAL A 183 18.98 -19.32 21.09
C VAL A 183 20.22 -19.88 21.77
N CYS A 184 20.97 -19.01 22.45
CA CYS A 184 22.21 -19.34 23.14
C CYS A 184 22.03 -19.47 24.66
N SER A 185 22.84 -20.32 25.29
CA SER A 185 22.90 -20.42 26.75
C SER A 185 24.31 -20.74 27.26
N HIS A 186 24.56 -20.43 28.52
CA HIS A 186 25.83 -20.75 29.15
C HIS A 186 26.00 -22.25 29.35
N GLN A 187 27.22 -22.73 29.15
CA GLN A 187 27.56 -24.12 29.44
C GLN A 187 27.35 -24.38 30.95
N PRO A 188 26.64 -25.46 31.33
CA PRO A 188 26.51 -25.80 32.75
C PRO A 188 27.90 -26.00 33.34
N SER A 189 28.19 -25.31 34.45
CA SER A 189 29.49 -25.42 35.10
C SER A 189 29.64 -26.82 35.69
N ASN A 190 30.67 -27.55 35.23
CA ASN A 190 31.03 -28.86 35.80
C ASN A 190 31.46 -28.76 37.28
N LEU A 191 31.55 -27.55 37.84
CA LEU A 191 31.93 -27.29 39.22
C LEU A 191 31.05 -28.07 40.21
N GLY A 192 29.74 -28.18 39.95
CA GLY A 192 28.83 -28.97 40.79
C GLY A 192 29.15 -30.47 40.78
N LEU A 193 29.46 -31.04 39.62
CA LEU A 193 29.87 -32.44 39.47
C LEU A 193 31.26 -32.69 40.06
N ILE A 194 32.20 -31.77 39.85
CA ILE A 194 33.57 -31.82 40.37
C ILE A 194 33.55 -31.80 41.90
N ILE A 195 32.79 -30.88 42.51
CA ILE A 195 32.62 -30.81 43.97
C ILE A 195 31.92 -32.07 44.48
N GLY A 196 30.88 -32.54 43.79
CA GLY A 196 30.12 -33.73 44.15
C GLY A 196 30.93 -35.05 44.10
N ILE A 197 32.01 -35.12 43.33
CA ILE A 197 32.87 -36.31 43.25
C ILE A 197 34.13 -36.16 44.11
N LEU A 198 34.79 -35.01 44.07
CA LEU A 198 36.06 -34.78 44.77
C LEU A 198 35.87 -34.72 46.29
N VAL A 199 34.81 -34.08 46.79
CA VAL A 199 34.64 -33.94 48.25
C VAL A 199 34.35 -35.29 48.93
N PRO A 200 33.42 -36.13 48.43
CA PRO A 200 33.18 -37.45 49.04
C PRO A 200 34.37 -38.39 48.90
N SER A 201 35.07 -38.37 47.76
CA SER A 201 36.26 -39.22 47.56
C SER A 201 37.39 -38.84 48.52
N LEU A 202 37.65 -37.54 48.73
CA LEU A 202 38.64 -37.09 49.72
C LEU A 202 38.25 -37.51 51.14
N LEU A 203 36.97 -37.41 51.50
CA LEU A 203 36.46 -37.83 52.81
C LEU A 203 36.64 -39.35 53.03
N VAL A 204 36.37 -40.17 52.02
CA VAL A 204 36.60 -41.62 52.08
C VAL A 204 38.09 -41.93 52.28
N VAL A 205 38.99 -41.25 51.56
CA VAL A 205 40.44 -41.44 51.73
C VAL A 205 40.90 -41.04 53.14
N VAL A 206 40.39 -39.93 53.68
CA VAL A 206 40.67 -39.50 55.06
C VAL A 206 40.16 -40.51 56.08
N ILE A 207 38.94 -41.03 55.91
CA ILE A 207 38.39 -42.06 56.80
C ILE A 207 39.23 -43.34 56.72
N LEU A 208 39.56 -43.83 55.53
CA LEU A 208 40.40 -45.02 55.34
C LEU A 208 41.80 -44.85 55.94
N SER A 209 42.43 -43.69 55.76
CA SER A 209 43.74 -43.42 56.34
C SER A 209 43.67 -43.33 57.88
N ILE A 210 42.62 -42.74 58.47
CA ILE A 210 42.37 -42.79 59.92
C ILE A 210 42.19 -44.24 60.41
N LEU A 211 41.41 -45.05 59.68
CA LEU A 211 41.18 -46.46 60.03
C LEU A 211 42.48 -47.29 59.96
N LEU A 212 43.30 -47.07 58.94
CA LEU A 212 44.62 -47.71 58.80
C LEU A 212 45.58 -47.24 59.89
N TRP A 213 45.56 -45.96 60.26
CA TRP A 213 46.39 -45.40 61.32
C TRP A 213 45.98 -45.96 62.69
N LYS A 214 44.67 -46.09 62.96
CA LYS A 214 44.15 -46.78 64.14
C LYS A 214 44.58 -48.25 64.17
N LYS A 215 44.45 -48.97 63.04
CA LYS A 215 44.88 -50.38 62.93
C LYS A 215 46.37 -50.54 63.18
N LYS A 216 47.21 -49.67 62.60
CA LYS A 216 48.66 -49.66 62.82
C LYS A 216 49.02 -49.35 64.28
N LYS A 217 48.32 -48.40 64.91
CA LYS A 217 48.52 -48.08 66.33
C LYS A 217 48.17 -49.27 67.22
N THR A 218 47.04 -49.94 67.00
CA THR A 218 46.62 -51.14 67.74
C THR A 218 47.59 -52.31 67.54
N PHE A 219 48.15 -52.50 66.35
CA PHE A 219 49.17 -53.51 66.09
C PHE A 219 50.51 -53.21 66.79
N ASN A 220 50.87 -51.93 66.95
CA ASN A 220 52.08 -51.50 67.65
C ASN A 220 51.92 -51.44 69.19
N THR A 221 50.76 -51.78 69.74
CA THR A 221 50.49 -51.82 71.21
C THR A 221 50.25 -53.24 71.76
N LEU A 222 50.48 -54.26 70.93
CA LEU A 222 50.58 -55.69 71.28
C LEU A 222 52.04 -56.12 71.17
#